data_AF-A0A6B3G4D5-F1
#
_entry.id   AF-A0A6B3G4D5-F1
#
_cell.length_a   1.000
_cell.length_b   1.000
_cell.length_c   1.000
_cell.angle_alpha   90.00
_cell.angle_beta   90.00
_cell.angle_gamma   90.00
#
_symmetry.space_group_name_H-M   'P 1'
#
loop_
_entity.id
_entity.type
_entity.pdbx_description
1 polymer ?
#
loop_
_entity_poly.entity_id
_entity_poly.type
_entity_poly.pdbx_seq_one_letter_code
_entity_poly.pdbx_strand_id
1 'polypeptide(L)' 'FAMAANRIIDREIDARNPRTASRELVTGAVSVKSAWTGAIVALAVFLGAAALLNPLCLVLAPVAVVPMVVYPYGKR' A
#
# COMPACT_ATOMS: atom_id res chain seq x y z
N PHE A 1 3.49 0.95 3.36
CA PHE A 1 2.41 1.53 2.54
C PHE A 1 2.21 0.80 1.22
N ALA A 2 3.16 0.83 0.27
CA ALA A 2 3.00 0.23 -1.07
C ALA A 2 2.55 -1.24 -1.07
N MET A 3 3.19 -2.11 -0.29
CA MET A 3 2.78 -3.52 -0.20
C MET A 3 1.35 -3.70 0.30
N ALA A 4 0.92 -2.88 1.26
CA ALA A 4 -0.44 -2.91 1.80
C ALA A 4 -1.45 -2.40 0.76
N ALA A 5 -1.15 -1.26 0.10
CA ALA A 5 -1.99 -0.71 -0.96
C ALA A 5 -2.18 -1.71 -2.11
N ASN A 6 -1.10 -2.34 -2.59
CA ASN A 6 -1.16 -3.36 -3.63
C ASN A 6 -2.06 -4.54 -3.24
N ARG A 7 -1.88 -5.09 -2.02
CA ARG A 7 -2.68 -6.25 -1.55
C ARG A 7 -4.14 -5.89 -1.27
N ILE A 8 -4.46 -4.63 -0.96
CA ILE A 8 -5.84 -4.15 -0.78
C ILE A 8 -6.51 -3.98 -2.15
N ILE A 9 -5.86 -3.31 -3.10
CA ILE A 9 -6.41 -3.01 -4.44
C ILE A 9 -6.56 -4.28 -5.28
N ASP A 10 -5.58 -5.19 -5.19
CA ASP A 10 -5.57 -6.45 -5.92
C ASP A 10 -6.33 -7.58 -5.19
N ARG A 11 -6.97 -7.32 -4.03
CA ARG A 11 -7.61 -8.36 -3.20
C ARG A 11 -8.55 -9.29 -3.99
N GLU A 12 -9.37 -8.72 -4.87
CA GLU A 12 -10.33 -9.50 -5.67
C GLU A 12 -9.64 -10.31 -6.77
N ILE A 13 -8.60 -9.75 -7.39
CA ILE A 13 -7.79 -10.43 -8.41
C ILE A 13 -7.00 -11.56 -7.76
N ASP A 14 -6.40 -11.28 -6.60
CA ASP A 14 -5.63 -12.23 -5.80
C ASP A 14 -6.50 -13.40 -5.33
N ALA A 15 -7.79 -13.17 -5.05
CA ALA A 15 -8.76 -14.19 -4.66
C ALA A 15 -9.11 -15.16 -5.79
N ARG A 16 -9.09 -14.71 -7.04
CA ARG A 16 -9.37 -15.52 -8.23
C ARG A 16 -8.15 -16.31 -8.72
N ASN A 17 -6.95 -15.95 -8.26
CA ASN A 17 -5.72 -16.59 -8.67
C ASN A 17 -5.29 -17.68 -7.67
N PRO A 18 -5.22 -18.96 -8.07
CA PRO A 18 -4.86 -20.09 -7.20
C PRO A 18 -3.52 -19.89 -6.46
N ARG A 19 -2.58 -19.15 -7.06
CA ARG A 19 -1.27 -18.87 -6.46
C ARG A 19 -1.32 -17.89 -5.29
N THR A 20 -2.32 -17.00 -5.25
CA THR A 20 -2.42 -15.90 -4.27
C THR A 20 -3.68 -15.97 -3.42
N ALA A 21 -4.54 -16.96 -3.64
CA ALA A 21 -5.76 -17.18 -2.88
C ALA A 21 -5.51 -17.42 -1.37
N SER A 22 -4.31 -17.87 -0.99
CA SER A 22 -3.90 -18.08 0.41
C SER A 22 -3.42 -16.82 1.13
N ARG A 23 -3.43 -15.64 0.48
CA ARG A 23 -3.02 -14.39 1.12
C ARG A 23 -3.95 -14.02 2.27
N GLU A 24 -3.37 -13.52 3.37
CA GLU A 24 -4.08 -13.14 4.60
C GLU A 24 -5.26 -12.17 4.38
N LEU A 25 -5.13 -11.24 3.42
CA LEU A 25 -6.18 -10.28 3.04
C LEU A 25 -7.32 -10.92 2.23
N VAL A 26 -7.05 -12.02 1.53
CA VAL A 26 -8.03 -12.80 0.77
C VAL A 26 -8.75 -13.77 1.71
N THR A 27 -8.00 -14.50 2.53
CA THR A 27 -8.52 -15.48 3.49
C THR A 27 -9.26 -14.85 4.68
N GLY A 28 -9.11 -13.53 4.86
CA GLY A 28 -9.76 -12.79 5.95
C GLY A 28 -9.04 -12.89 7.29
N ALA A 29 -7.87 -13.54 7.34
CA ALA A 29 -7.01 -13.56 8.51
C ALA A 29 -6.56 -12.14 8.93
N VAL A 30 -6.42 -11.24 7.96
CA VAL A 30 -6.21 -9.81 8.20
C VAL A 30 -7.38 -9.01 7.64
N SER A 31 -8.01 -8.20 8.49
CA SER A 31 -9.10 -7.34 8.06
C SER A 31 -8.60 -6.24 7.11
N VAL A 32 -9.42 -5.88 6.12
CA VAL A 32 -9.11 -4.79 5.19
C VAL A 32 -8.92 -3.46 5.93
N LYS A 33 -9.67 -3.25 7.03
CA LYS A 33 -9.51 -2.08 7.90
C LYS A 33 -8.12 -2.06 8.55
N SER A 34 -7.68 -3.17 9.12
CA SER A 34 -6.33 -3.30 9.71
C SER A 34 -5.23 -3.06 8.68
N ALA A 35 -5.40 -3.56 7.46
CA ALA A 35 -4.46 -3.33 6.37
C ALA A 35 -4.39 -1.84 5.96
N TRP A 36 -5.54 -1.15 5.88
CA TRP A 36 -5.58 0.30 5.64
C TRP A 36 -4.96 1.10 6.77
N THR A 37 -5.23 0.74 8.03
CA THR A 37 -4.61 1.39 9.19
C THR A 37 -3.08 1.24 9.12
N GLY A 38 -2.57 0.02 8.88
CA GLY A 38 -1.14 -0.22 8.71
C GLY A 38 -0.54 0.55 7.52
N ALA A 39 -1.29 0.69 6.42
CA ALA A 39 -0.87 1.49 5.28
C ALA A 39 -0.73 2.97 5.65
N ILE A 40 -1.76 3.56 6.29
CA ILE A 40 -1.78 4.97 6.69
C ILE A 40 -0.68 5.26 7.71
N VAL A 41 -0.49 4.41 8.72
CA VAL A 41 0.60 4.55 9.70
C VAL A 41 1.95 4.54 9.01
N ALA A 42 2.20 3.59 8.10
CA ALA A 42 3.45 3.54 7.35
C ALA A 42 3.66 4.76 6.44
N LEU A 43 2.59 5.32 5.88
CA LEU A 43 2.66 6.56 5.09
C LEU A 43 2.99 7.76 5.98
N ALA A 44 2.36 7.88 7.14
CA ALA A 44 2.63 8.95 8.10
C ALA A 44 4.09 8.89 8.61
N VAL A 45 4.59 7.70 8.93
CA VAL A 45 6.00 7.50 9.32
C VAL A 45 6.95 7.88 8.18
N PHE A 46 6.63 7.51 6.94
CA PHE A 46 7.43 7.89 5.77
C PHE A 46 7.48 9.41 5.56
N LEU A 47 6.33 10.09 5.62
CA LEU A 47 6.26 11.55 5.49
C LEU A 47 6.96 12.26 6.66
N GLY A 48 6.81 11.75 7.88
CA GLY A 48 7.51 12.27 9.05
C GLY A 48 9.03 12.13 8.93
N ALA A 49 9.52 10.98 8.47
CA ALA A 49 10.95 10.77 8.20
C ALA A 49 11.46 11.68 7.06
N ALA A 50 10.69 11.84 5.98
CA ALA A 50 11.05 12.73 4.87
C ALA A 50 11.13 14.20 5.31
N ALA A 51 10.21 14.63 6.18
CA ALA A 51 10.22 15.97 6.76
C ALA A 51 11.44 16.20 7.68
N LEU A 52 11.86 15.18 8.42
CA LEU A 52 13.03 15.26 9.31
C LEU A 52 14.36 15.26 8.56
N LEU A 53 14.42 14.66 7.36
CA LEU A 53 15.62 14.67 6.53
C LEU A 53 15.90 16.06 5.92
N ASN A 54 14.95 16.57 5.13
CA ASN A 54 15.11 17.84 4.41
C ASN A 54 13.76 18.22 3.75
N PRO A 55 13.36 19.51 3.72
CA PRO A 55 12.22 19.99 2.96
C PRO A 55 12.11 19.46 1.52
N LEU A 56 13.23 19.31 0.80
CA LEU A 56 13.21 18.74 -0.57
C LEU A 56 12.74 17.28 -0.61
N CYS A 57 13.10 16.46 0.40
CA CYS A 57 12.62 15.08 0.48
C CYS A 57 11.10 15.04 0.70
N LEU A 58 10.56 15.96 1.50
CA LEU A 58 9.11 16.05 1.70
C LEU A 58 8.38 16.48 0.43
N VAL A 59 8.93 17.42 -0.34
CA VAL A 59 8.36 17.86 -1.63
C VAL A 59 8.41 16.77 -2.69
N LEU A 60 9.44 15.91 -2.68
CA LEU A 60 9.58 14.79 -3.61
C LEU A 60 8.84 13.51 -3.15
N ALA A 61 8.45 13.41 -1.88
CA ALA A 61 7.71 12.27 -1.33
C ALA A 61 6.43 11.91 -2.13
N PRO A 62 5.61 12.87 -2.60
CA PRO A 62 4.47 12.59 -3.48
C PRO A 62 4.86 11.87 -4.78
N VAL A 63 6.00 12.23 -5.38
CA VAL A 63 6.50 11.60 -6.61
C VAL A 63 6.84 10.13 -6.38
N ALA A 64 7.25 9.74 -5.17
CA ALA A 64 7.47 8.35 -4.81
C ALA A 64 6.16 7.60 -4.46
N VAL A 65 5.24 8.26 -3.77
CA VAL A 65 3.99 7.65 -3.28
C VAL A 65 2.97 7.44 -4.40
N VAL A 66 2.85 8.37 -5.34
CA VAL A 66 1.84 8.32 -6.41
C VAL A 66 1.99 7.08 -7.29
N PRO A 67 3.18 6.75 -7.86
CA PRO A 67 3.36 5.54 -8.65
C PRO A 67 3.07 4.27 -7.86
N MET A 68 3.36 4.25 -6.55
CA MET A 68 3.08 3.10 -5.69
C MET A 68 1.58 2.82 -5.53
N VAL A 69 0.73 3.85 -5.61
CA VAL A 69 -0.74 3.70 -5.58
C VAL A 69 -1.30 3.46 -6.96
N VAL A 70 -0.76 4.12 -7.99
CA VAL A 70 -1.26 4.04 -9.38
C VAL A 70 -0.90 2.71 -10.04
N TYR A 71 0.28 2.15 -9.76
CA TYR A 71 0.78 0.93 -10.40
C TYR A 71 -0.19 -0.27 -10.32
N PRO A 72 -0.81 -0.61 -9.18
CA PRO A 72 -1.82 -1.67 -9.10
C PRO A 72 -3.03 -1.45 -10.01
N TYR A 73 -3.46 -0.21 -10.22
CA TYR A 73 -4.60 0.08 -11.09
C TYR A 73 -4.30 -0.20 -12.56
N GLY A 74 -3.03 -0.21 -12.98
CA GLY A 74 -2.64 -0.60 -14.34
C GLY A 74 -2.92 -2.06 -14.69
N LYS A 75 -3.33 -2.89 -13.73
CA LYS A 75 -3.70 -4.30 -13.95
C LYS A 75 -5.20 -4.51 -14.21
N ARG A 76 -6.01 -3.46 -14.06
CA ARG A 76 -7.44 -3.46 -14.37
C ARG A 76 -7.66 -2.99 -15.79
#